data_AF-A0A3D4UX61-F1
#
_entry.id   AF-A0A3D4UX61-F1
#
_cell.length_a   1.000
_cell.length_b   1.000
_cell.length_c   1.000
_cell.angle_alpha   90.00
_cell.angle_beta   90.00
_cell.angle_gamma   90.00
#
_symmetry.space_group_name_H-M   'P 1'
#
loop_
_entity.id
_entity.type
_entity.pdbx_description
1 polymer ?
#
loop_
_entity_poly.entity_id
_entity_poly.type
_entity_poly.pdbx_seq_one_letter_code
_entity_poly.pdbx_strand_id
1 'polypeptide(L)'
;MSKITDLLKEVGKDVLTEESLETIETVFNEAVEKKATERAELATEAALQVQDDEHSKKLEELLEAIDKDHAKKLEKVVEAVDTDRTRKLKNVIRKYQTAIAEEASGLKETMVESVSDYLDSYITDTLPTETIEEATKNRRAFDVLSEIRKMLSVDMVLANESIREAVKDGKATIEESKKSLAEMTEYNSDLKIQLEGAQKELFLEKKLAGFDEKKAKFVRKTFADKELAFIEENFDYTVTMFDKKTEEALQVLKEEATKECKAQEAEVVVEESSSTPKSATELYAAELAAMRL
;
A
#
# COMPACT_ATOMS: atom_id res chain seq x y z
N MET A 1 48.96 8.32 -149.02
CA MET A 1 49.99 9.37 -148.98
C MET A 1 50.28 9.78 -150.41
N SER A 2 49.91 11.00 -150.84
CA SER A 2 50.45 11.55 -152.09
C SER A 2 51.96 11.63 -151.93
N LYS A 3 52.70 11.12 -152.91
CA LYS A 3 54.16 11.15 -152.87
C LYS A 3 54.61 12.60 -152.99
N ILE A 4 55.53 12.99 -152.12
CA ILE A 4 56.08 14.35 -152.04
C ILE A 4 56.81 14.74 -153.33
N THR A 5 57.20 13.73 -154.12
CA THR A 5 57.68 13.86 -155.49
C THR A 5 56.76 14.69 -156.38
N ASP A 6 55.44 14.59 -156.19
CA ASP A 6 54.47 15.27 -157.07
C ASP A 6 54.36 16.76 -156.73
N LEU A 7 54.53 17.13 -155.45
CA LEU A 7 54.55 18.53 -155.00
C LEU A 7 55.91 19.21 -155.26
N LEU A 8 57.02 18.49 -155.10
CA LEU A 8 58.36 19.04 -155.33
C LEU A 8 58.66 19.24 -156.83
N LYS A 9 58.10 18.40 -157.70
CA LYS A 9 58.13 18.59 -159.17
C LYS A 9 57.30 19.80 -159.63
N GLU A 10 56.30 20.22 -158.86
CA GLU A 10 55.48 21.40 -159.16
C GLU A 10 56.19 22.72 -158.76
N VAL A 11 56.94 22.71 -157.66
CA VAL A 11 57.60 23.90 -157.08
C VAL A 11 59.03 24.12 -157.62
N GLY A 12 59.75 23.06 -158.03
CA GLY A 12 61.18 23.10 -158.35
C GLY A 12 61.54 22.88 -159.82
N LYS A 13 60.77 23.42 -160.77
CA LYS A 13 60.87 23.07 -162.20
C LYS A 13 62.22 23.30 -162.91
N ASP A 14 63.22 23.97 -162.32
CA ASP A 14 64.48 24.28 -163.02
C ASP A 14 65.78 24.21 -162.18
N VAL A 15 65.76 23.69 -160.94
CA VAL A 15 66.96 23.75 -160.06
C VAL A 15 67.36 22.42 -159.42
N LEU A 16 66.53 21.38 -159.44
CA LEU A 16 66.80 20.12 -158.72
C LEU A 16 66.87 18.90 -159.65
N THR A 17 67.95 18.12 -159.55
CA THR A 17 68.15 16.85 -160.26
C THR A 17 67.38 15.70 -159.60
N GLU A 18 67.05 14.64 -160.34
CA GLU A 18 66.24 13.52 -159.84
C GLU A 18 66.89 12.79 -158.63
N GLU A 19 68.22 12.72 -158.57
CA GLU A 19 68.97 12.23 -157.39
C GLU A 19 68.78 13.11 -156.15
N SER A 20 68.66 14.44 -156.31
CA SER A 20 68.40 15.34 -155.18
C SER A 20 66.96 15.22 -154.66
N LEU A 21 66.01 14.84 -155.52
CA LEU A 21 64.62 14.58 -155.13
C LEU A 21 64.48 13.26 -154.36
N GLU A 22 65.14 12.18 -154.81
CA GLU A 22 65.14 10.90 -154.08
C GLU A 22 65.80 11.02 -152.71
N THR A 23 66.91 11.75 -152.61
CA THR A 23 67.59 12.01 -151.32
C THR A 23 66.75 12.90 -150.39
N ILE A 24 66.00 13.87 -150.93
CA ILE A 24 65.04 14.64 -150.14
C ILE A 24 63.86 13.75 -149.68
N GLU A 25 63.38 12.84 -150.52
CA GLU A 25 62.30 11.91 -150.16
C GLU A 25 62.72 10.92 -149.08
N THR A 26 63.92 10.34 -149.15
CA THR A 26 64.44 9.45 -148.10
C THR A 26 64.65 10.19 -146.79
N VAL A 27 65.30 11.36 -146.81
CA VAL A 27 65.51 12.19 -145.61
C VAL A 27 64.17 12.67 -145.02
N PHE A 28 63.19 13.02 -145.86
CA PHE A 28 61.86 13.41 -145.40
C PHE A 28 61.11 12.24 -144.78
N ASN A 29 61.10 11.07 -145.42
CA ASN A 29 60.43 9.89 -144.88
C ASN A 29 61.08 9.44 -143.57
N GLU A 30 62.41 9.45 -143.47
CA GLU A 30 63.13 9.20 -142.22
C GLU A 30 62.78 10.23 -141.13
N ALA A 31 62.67 11.52 -141.48
CA ALA A 31 62.28 12.56 -140.53
C ALA A 31 60.81 12.42 -140.07
N VAL A 32 59.91 11.99 -140.96
CA VAL A 32 58.50 11.72 -140.62
C VAL A 32 58.36 10.47 -139.77
N GLU A 33 59.11 9.41 -140.09
CA GLU A 33 59.15 8.20 -139.28
C GLU A 33 59.70 8.49 -137.88
N LYS A 34 60.82 9.20 -137.75
CA LYS A 34 61.37 9.64 -136.45
C LYS A 34 60.37 10.48 -135.66
N LYS A 35 59.70 11.43 -136.32
CA LYS A 35 58.69 12.27 -135.65
C LYS A 35 57.42 11.49 -135.29
N ALA A 36 57.08 10.45 -136.05
CA ALA A 36 55.98 9.55 -135.76
C ALA A 36 56.31 8.62 -134.58
N THR A 37 57.54 8.10 -134.50
CA THR A 37 58.00 7.30 -133.35
C THR A 37 58.08 8.15 -132.10
N GLU A 38 58.66 9.36 -132.16
CA GLU A 38 58.68 10.30 -131.02
C GLU A 38 57.27 10.66 -130.54
N ARG A 39 56.31 10.85 -131.46
CA ARG A 39 54.90 11.08 -131.08
C ARG A 39 54.25 9.86 -130.45
N ALA A 40 54.56 8.66 -130.94
CA ALA A 40 54.06 7.42 -130.35
C ALA A 40 54.63 7.24 -128.93
N GLU A 41 55.93 7.48 -128.75
CA GLU A 41 56.61 7.46 -127.45
C GLU A 41 55.99 8.48 -126.48
N LEU A 42 55.84 9.75 -126.91
CA LEU A 42 55.16 10.79 -126.13
C LEU A 42 53.73 10.42 -125.76
N ALA A 43 52.98 9.81 -126.69
CA ALA A 43 51.61 9.37 -126.41
C ALA A 43 51.58 8.21 -125.40
N THR A 44 52.53 7.27 -125.50
CA THR A 44 52.65 6.17 -124.53
C THR A 44 53.08 6.66 -123.15
N GLU A 45 54.01 7.60 -123.08
CA GLU A 45 54.47 8.20 -121.83
C GLU A 45 53.36 9.01 -121.16
N ALA A 46 52.62 9.82 -121.93
CA ALA A 46 51.46 10.53 -121.43
C ALA A 46 50.36 9.58 -120.91
N ALA A 47 50.12 8.46 -121.60
CA ALA A 47 49.16 7.45 -121.14
C ALA A 47 49.61 6.75 -119.85
N LEU A 48 50.91 6.43 -119.73
CA LEU A 48 51.52 5.90 -118.51
C LEU A 48 51.35 6.87 -117.34
N GLN A 49 51.62 8.15 -117.56
CA GLN A 49 51.50 9.16 -116.50
C GLN A 49 50.04 9.36 -116.05
N VAL A 50 49.08 9.35 -116.97
CA VAL A 50 47.65 9.38 -116.63
C VAL A 50 47.25 8.14 -115.83
N GLN A 51 47.77 6.97 -116.21
CA GLN A 51 47.52 5.73 -115.47
C GLN A 51 48.10 5.80 -114.05
N ASP A 52 49.32 6.30 -113.89
CA ASP A 52 49.95 6.45 -112.58
C ASP A 52 49.19 7.44 -111.68
N ASP A 53 48.70 8.55 -112.25
CA ASP A 53 47.85 9.51 -111.54
C ASP A 53 46.52 8.88 -111.10
N GLU A 54 45.88 8.07 -111.95
CA GLU A 54 44.65 7.35 -111.60
C GLU A 54 44.84 6.32 -110.49
N HIS A 55 45.92 5.54 -110.55
CA HIS A 55 46.23 4.55 -109.51
C HIS A 55 46.59 5.23 -108.20
N SER A 56 47.34 6.34 -108.25
CA SER A 56 47.66 7.15 -107.06
C SER A 56 46.38 7.65 -106.37
N LYS A 57 45.42 8.17 -107.14
CA LYS A 57 44.11 8.59 -106.60
C LYS A 57 43.33 7.44 -105.97
N LYS A 58 43.27 6.28 -106.63
CA LYS A 58 42.58 5.09 -106.10
C LYS A 58 43.23 4.61 -104.79
N LEU A 59 44.56 4.64 -104.71
CA LEU A 59 45.27 4.28 -103.49
C LEU A 59 44.99 5.26 -102.36
N GLU A 60 44.95 6.56 -102.65
CA GLU A 60 44.59 7.59 -101.68
C GLU A 60 43.16 7.41 -101.14
N GLU A 61 42.18 7.18 -102.03
CA GLU A 61 40.80 6.90 -101.65
C GLU A 61 40.67 5.63 -100.80
N LEU A 62 41.41 4.56 -101.13
CA LEU A 62 41.42 3.33 -100.35
C LEU A 62 42.05 3.55 -98.97
N LEU A 63 43.13 4.31 -98.87
CA LEU A 63 43.76 4.64 -97.59
C LEU A 63 42.82 5.46 -96.72
N GLU A 64 42.15 6.47 -97.28
CA GLU A 64 41.13 7.22 -96.53
C GLU A 64 39.96 6.34 -96.06
N ALA A 65 39.51 5.40 -96.89
CA ALA A 65 38.44 4.48 -96.53
C ALA A 65 38.88 3.53 -95.40
N ILE A 66 40.12 3.04 -95.45
CA ILE A 66 40.73 2.20 -94.42
C ILE A 66 40.85 2.99 -93.12
N ASP A 67 41.33 4.23 -93.17
CA ASP A 67 41.46 5.08 -91.99
C ASP A 67 40.10 5.39 -91.36
N LYS A 68 39.07 5.66 -92.18
CA LYS A 68 37.69 5.84 -91.69
C LYS A 68 37.13 4.57 -91.02
N ASP A 69 37.40 3.38 -91.57
CA ASP A 69 36.97 2.12 -90.96
C ASP A 69 37.74 1.80 -89.67
N HIS A 70 39.05 2.02 -89.67
CA HIS A 70 39.90 1.85 -88.50
C HIS A 70 39.53 2.82 -87.37
N ALA A 71 39.26 4.10 -87.69
CA ALA A 71 38.79 5.08 -86.72
C ALA A 71 37.48 4.63 -86.05
N LYS A 72 36.50 4.17 -86.84
CA LYS A 72 35.23 3.65 -86.31
C LYS A 72 35.41 2.41 -85.44
N LYS A 73 36.33 1.51 -85.80
CA LYS A 73 36.63 0.32 -84.99
C LYS A 73 37.29 0.69 -83.68
N LEU A 74 38.25 1.62 -83.70
CA LEU A 74 38.92 2.11 -82.51
C LEU A 74 37.94 2.83 -81.57
N GLU A 75 37.07 3.68 -82.10
CA GLU A 75 36.03 4.34 -81.32
C GLU A 75 35.13 3.33 -80.59
N LYS A 76 34.64 2.30 -81.29
CA LYS A 76 33.85 1.22 -80.67
C LYS A 76 34.61 0.46 -79.60
N VAL A 77 35.90 0.18 -79.81
CA VAL A 77 36.73 -0.51 -78.81
C VAL A 77 36.94 0.38 -77.59
N VAL A 78 37.18 1.68 -77.78
CA VAL A 78 37.33 2.64 -76.69
C VAL A 78 36.04 2.75 -75.88
N GLU A 79 34.89 2.89 -76.53
CA GLU A 79 33.59 2.90 -75.85
C GLU A 79 33.32 1.59 -75.07
N ALA A 80 33.64 0.45 -75.66
CA ALA A 80 33.50 -0.85 -74.98
C ALA A 80 34.43 -0.95 -73.75
N VAL A 81 35.67 -0.46 -73.86
CA VAL A 81 36.63 -0.42 -72.75
C VAL A 81 36.17 0.55 -71.67
N ASP A 82 35.67 1.73 -72.04
CA ASP A 82 35.20 2.74 -71.09
C ASP A 82 33.94 2.26 -70.35
N THR A 83 33.00 1.63 -71.04
CA THR A 83 31.82 1.03 -70.40
C THR A 83 32.20 -0.11 -69.45
N ASP A 84 33.15 -0.96 -69.83
CA ASP A 84 33.66 -2.04 -68.96
C ASP A 84 34.40 -1.50 -67.73
N ARG A 85 35.33 -0.57 -67.92
CA ARG A 85 36.09 0.07 -66.83
C ARG A 85 35.18 0.85 -65.90
N THR A 86 34.20 1.59 -66.43
CA THR A 86 33.20 2.30 -65.62
C THR A 86 32.37 1.33 -64.79
N ARG A 87 31.97 0.18 -65.36
CA ARG A 87 31.26 -0.87 -64.62
C ARG A 87 32.11 -1.44 -63.48
N LYS A 88 33.39 -1.73 -63.74
CA LYS A 88 34.33 -2.21 -62.70
C LYS A 88 34.51 -1.18 -61.59
N LEU A 89 34.70 0.10 -61.92
CA LEU A 89 34.81 1.19 -60.95
C LEU A 89 33.54 1.31 -60.10
N LYS A 90 32.35 1.26 -60.71
CA LYS A 90 31.08 1.25 -59.96
C LYS A 90 30.98 0.07 -58.99
N ASN A 91 31.44 -1.11 -59.39
CA ASN A 91 31.44 -2.28 -58.50
C ASN A 91 32.42 -2.11 -57.34
N VAL A 92 33.59 -1.54 -57.58
CA VAL A 92 34.57 -1.23 -56.53
C VAL A 92 34.00 -0.20 -55.55
N ILE A 93 33.41 0.89 -56.05
CA ILE A 93 32.75 1.91 -55.22
C ILE A 93 31.65 1.29 -54.36
N ARG A 94 30.79 0.45 -54.94
CA ARG A 94 29.74 -0.25 -54.19
C ARG A 94 30.31 -1.14 -53.09
N LYS A 95 31.35 -1.93 -53.39
CA LYS A 95 32.01 -2.77 -52.38
C LYS A 95 32.54 -1.95 -51.22
N TYR A 96 33.24 -0.85 -51.49
CA TYR A 96 33.75 0.04 -50.43
C TYR A 96 32.62 0.73 -49.66
N GLN A 97 31.54 1.17 -50.32
CA GLN A 97 30.38 1.73 -49.64
C GLN A 97 29.71 0.72 -48.71
N THR A 98 29.53 -0.52 -49.17
CA THR A 98 28.97 -1.59 -48.34
C THR A 98 29.90 -1.92 -47.16
N ALA A 99 31.21 -2.08 -47.40
CA ALA A 99 32.18 -2.33 -46.33
C ALA A 99 32.19 -1.20 -45.29
N ILE A 100 32.19 0.07 -45.72
CA ILE A 100 32.13 1.22 -44.81
C ILE A 100 30.83 1.22 -44.01
N ALA A 101 29.68 0.89 -44.63
CA ALA A 101 28.40 0.84 -43.94
C ALA A 101 28.33 -0.31 -42.91
N GLU A 102 28.87 -1.48 -43.26
CA GLU A 102 28.98 -2.63 -42.36
C GLU A 102 29.94 -2.34 -41.20
N GLU A 103 31.13 -1.79 -41.46
CA GLU A 103 32.09 -1.39 -40.44
C GLU A 103 31.52 -0.30 -39.51
N ALA A 104 30.82 0.70 -40.06
CA ALA A 104 30.16 1.74 -39.26
C ALA A 104 29.03 1.17 -38.40
N SER A 105 28.28 0.19 -38.91
CA SER A 105 27.26 -0.51 -38.14
C SER A 105 27.88 -1.33 -37.01
N GLY A 106 28.93 -2.10 -37.30
CA GLY A 106 29.66 -2.87 -36.31
C GLY A 106 30.28 -1.98 -35.23
N LEU A 107 30.92 -0.88 -35.62
CA LEU A 107 31.47 0.10 -34.68
C LEU A 107 30.38 0.71 -33.79
N LYS A 108 29.21 1.06 -34.35
CA LYS A 108 28.08 1.56 -33.58
C LYS A 108 27.60 0.53 -32.56
N GLU A 109 27.48 -0.73 -32.97
CA GLU A 109 27.04 -1.82 -32.09
C GLU A 109 28.05 -2.03 -30.95
N THR A 110 29.35 -2.11 -31.25
CA THR A 110 30.41 -2.20 -30.23
C THR A 110 30.43 -0.98 -29.30
N MET A 111 30.18 0.22 -29.82
CA MET A 111 30.07 1.43 -28.98
C MET A 111 28.84 1.38 -28.07
N VAL A 112 27.69 0.93 -28.56
CA VAL A 112 26.48 0.80 -27.74
C VAL A 112 26.64 -0.27 -26.67
N GLU A 113 27.27 -1.39 -27.01
CA GLU A 113 27.57 -2.47 -26.08
C GLU A 113 28.55 -2.00 -25.00
N SER A 114 29.69 -1.41 -25.38
CA SER A 114 30.66 -0.88 -24.40
C SER A 114 30.12 0.25 -23.52
N VAL A 115 29.24 1.12 -24.06
CA VAL A 115 28.55 2.14 -23.25
C VAL A 115 27.52 1.49 -22.32
N SER A 116 26.80 0.46 -22.77
CA SER A 116 25.85 -0.27 -21.91
C SER A 116 26.58 -0.98 -20.78
N ASP A 117 27.66 -1.70 -21.09
CA ASP A 117 28.50 -2.38 -20.10
C ASP A 117 29.08 -1.38 -19.09
N TYR A 118 29.54 -0.21 -19.57
CA TYR A 118 30.02 0.84 -18.69
C TYR A 118 28.90 1.36 -17.77
N LEU A 119 27.72 1.65 -18.31
CA LEU A 119 26.60 2.13 -17.51
C LEU A 119 26.11 1.09 -16.52
N ASP A 120 26.05 -0.19 -16.90
CA ASP A 120 25.65 -1.28 -16.03
C ASP A 120 26.66 -1.50 -14.89
N SER A 121 27.97 -1.44 -15.19
CA SER A 121 29.01 -1.49 -14.16
C SER A 121 28.90 -0.30 -13.21
N TYR A 122 28.70 0.91 -13.73
CA TYR A 122 28.53 2.12 -12.91
C TYR A 122 27.26 2.06 -12.06
N ILE A 123 26.14 1.59 -12.61
CA ILE A 123 24.88 1.43 -11.89
C ILE A 123 25.06 0.41 -10.78
N THR A 124 25.73 -0.72 -11.05
CA THR A 124 26.00 -1.75 -10.04
C THR A 124 26.87 -1.22 -8.91
N ASP A 125 27.91 -0.45 -9.22
CA ASP A 125 28.82 0.13 -8.23
C ASP A 125 28.16 1.25 -7.41
N THR A 126 27.25 2.02 -8.02
CA THR A 126 26.61 3.17 -7.36
C THR A 126 25.31 2.85 -6.64
N LEU A 127 24.57 1.82 -7.07
CA LEU A 127 23.39 1.37 -6.34
C LEU A 127 23.78 0.39 -5.24
N PRO A 128 23.54 0.70 -3.96
CA PRO A 128 23.70 -0.27 -2.88
C PRO A 128 22.50 -1.23 -2.88
N THR A 129 22.46 -2.13 -3.86
CA THR A 129 21.38 -3.08 -4.12
C THR A 129 21.07 -3.95 -2.90
N GLU A 130 22.10 -4.44 -2.20
CA GLU A 130 21.95 -5.21 -0.96
C GLU A 130 21.16 -4.44 0.10
N THR A 131 21.50 -3.17 0.32
CA THR A 131 20.81 -2.34 1.32
C THR A 131 19.36 -2.06 0.94
N ILE A 132 19.08 -1.89 -0.36
CA ILE A 132 17.73 -1.69 -0.88
C ILE A 132 16.92 -2.98 -0.74
N GLU A 133 17.52 -4.14 -1.04
CA GLU A 133 16.86 -5.43 -0.86
C GLU A 133 16.54 -5.71 0.62
N GLU A 134 17.48 -5.48 1.53
CA GLU A 134 17.22 -5.59 2.97
C GLU A 134 16.13 -4.63 3.43
N ALA A 135 16.18 -3.37 2.98
CA ALA A 135 15.14 -2.40 3.29
C ALA A 135 13.76 -2.83 2.74
N THR A 136 13.69 -3.42 1.54
CA THR A 136 12.43 -3.93 0.98
C THR A 136 11.92 -5.15 1.73
N LYS A 137 12.79 -6.08 2.14
CA LYS A 137 12.44 -7.23 2.98
C LYS A 137 11.93 -6.77 4.35
N ASN A 138 12.60 -5.80 4.97
CA ASN A 138 12.20 -5.22 6.25
C ASN A 138 10.86 -4.49 6.15
N ARG A 139 10.63 -3.72 5.07
CA ARG A 139 9.33 -3.06 4.85
C ARG A 139 8.21 -4.08 4.63
N ARG A 140 8.43 -5.11 3.82
CA ARG A 140 7.46 -6.20 3.64
C ARG A 140 7.17 -6.91 4.96
N ALA A 141 8.20 -7.20 5.76
CA ALA A 141 8.02 -7.79 7.08
C ALA A 141 7.21 -6.86 8.00
N PHE A 142 7.47 -5.55 7.96
CA PHE A 142 6.70 -4.57 8.71
C PHE A 142 5.24 -4.50 8.28
N ASP A 143 4.97 -4.54 6.98
CA ASP A 143 3.60 -4.55 6.43
C ASP A 143 2.84 -5.80 6.90
N VAL A 144 3.46 -6.98 6.82
CA VAL A 144 2.89 -8.23 7.35
C VAL A 144 2.66 -8.15 8.86
N LEU A 145 3.61 -7.62 9.64
CA LEU A 145 3.44 -7.44 11.08
C LEU A 145 2.32 -6.42 11.41
N SER A 146 2.14 -5.39 10.59
CA SER A 146 1.07 -4.41 10.72
C SER A 146 -0.29 -5.02 10.44
N GLU A 147 -0.41 -5.86 9.42
CA GLU A 147 -1.61 -6.64 9.14
C GLU A 147 -1.94 -7.62 10.27
N ILE A 148 -0.93 -8.38 10.75
CA ILE A 148 -1.07 -9.26 11.91
C ILE A 148 -1.51 -8.46 13.14
N ARG A 149 -0.93 -7.28 13.39
CA ARG A 149 -1.34 -6.40 14.50
C ARG A 149 -2.78 -5.95 14.35
N LYS A 150 -3.22 -5.56 13.15
CA LYS A 150 -4.62 -5.15 12.91
C LYS A 150 -5.57 -6.32 13.18
N MET A 151 -5.27 -7.50 12.66
CA MET A 151 -6.06 -8.71 12.89
C MET A 151 -6.15 -9.07 14.38
N LEU A 152 -5.00 -9.16 15.06
CA LEU A 152 -4.95 -9.43 16.51
C LEU A 152 -5.61 -8.33 17.35
N SER A 153 -5.52 -7.07 16.94
CA SER A 153 -6.18 -5.97 17.66
C SER A 153 -7.69 -6.06 17.52
N VAL A 154 -8.19 -6.43 16.34
CA VAL A 154 -9.62 -6.67 16.15
C VAL A 154 -10.07 -7.85 17.02
N ASP A 155 -9.32 -8.95 17.05
CA ASP A 155 -9.64 -10.10 17.90
C ASP A 155 -9.57 -9.76 19.40
N MET A 156 -8.59 -8.96 19.83
CA MET A 156 -8.45 -8.56 21.24
C MET A 156 -9.52 -7.54 21.67
N VAL A 157 -9.98 -6.67 20.75
CA VAL A 157 -11.11 -5.77 21.01
C VAL A 157 -12.42 -6.57 21.11
N LEU A 158 -12.66 -7.50 20.19
CA LEU A 158 -13.84 -8.38 20.22
C LEU A 158 -13.85 -9.27 21.48
N ALA A 159 -12.70 -9.82 21.86
CA ALA A 159 -12.56 -10.59 23.09
C ALA A 159 -12.83 -9.73 24.34
N ASN A 160 -12.31 -8.50 24.41
CA ASN A 160 -12.56 -7.59 25.53
C ASN A 160 -14.02 -7.14 25.61
N GLU A 161 -14.70 -6.94 24.47
CA GLU A 161 -16.12 -6.61 24.45
C GLU A 161 -16.97 -7.78 24.97
N SER A 162 -16.68 -8.99 24.49
CA SER A 162 -17.33 -10.22 24.99
C SER A 162 -17.09 -10.46 26.48
N ILE A 163 -15.85 -10.28 26.96
CA ILE A 163 -15.51 -10.42 28.39
C ILE A 163 -16.21 -9.33 29.21
N ARG A 164 -16.25 -8.09 28.74
CA ARG A 164 -16.91 -6.98 29.45
C ARG A 164 -18.42 -7.20 29.55
N GLU A 165 -19.05 -7.72 28.50
CA GLU A 165 -20.47 -8.07 28.51
C GLU A 165 -20.75 -9.21 29.49
N ALA A 166 -19.94 -10.27 29.48
CA ALA A 166 -20.04 -11.38 30.44
C ALA A 166 -19.82 -10.93 31.89
N VAL A 167 -18.87 -10.03 32.14
CA VAL A 167 -18.63 -9.46 33.49
C VAL A 167 -19.77 -8.55 33.93
N LYS A 168 -20.37 -7.80 33.01
CA LYS A 168 -21.53 -6.94 33.30
C LYS A 168 -22.75 -7.76 33.69
N ASP A 169 -23.01 -8.84 32.96
CA ASP A 169 -24.10 -9.79 33.23
C ASP A 169 -23.85 -10.56 34.54
N GLY A 170 -22.62 -11.06 34.75
CA GLY A 170 -22.19 -11.67 36.00
C GLY A 170 -22.33 -10.72 37.20
N LYS A 171 -22.01 -9.44 37.03
CA LYS A 171 -22.20 -8.43 38.09
C LYS A 171 -23.68 -8.20 38.39
N ALA A 172 -24.54 -8.12 37.35
CA ALA A 172 -25.97 -7.94 37.54
C ALA A 172 -26.59 -9.10 38.33
N THR A 173 -26.26 -10.34 37.95
CA THR A 173 -26.72 -11.55 38.65
C THR A 173 -26.18 -11.63 40.07
N ILE A 174 -24.92 -11.25 40.30
CA ILE A 174 -24.34 -11.20 41.65
C ILE A 174 -25.04 -10.15 42.52
N GLU A 175 -25.28 -8.93 42.02
CA GLU A 175 -25.98 -7.90 42.80
C GLU A 175 -27.43 -8.29 43.10
N GLU A 176 -28.13 -8.92 42.17
CA GLU A 176 -29.48 -9.46 42.39
C GLU A 176 -29.46 -10.56 43.46
N SER A 177 -28.52 -11.51 43.36
CA SER A 177 -28.36 -12.57 44.37
C SER A 177 -27.99 -12.01 45.75
N LYS A 178 -27.15 -10.97 45.80
CA LYS A 178 -26.74 -10.30 47.04
C LYS A 178 -27.89 -9.54 47.67
N LYS A 179 -28.74 -8.90 46.87
CA LYS A 179 -29.96 -8.25 47.34
C LYS A 179 -30.92 -9.28 47.95
N SER A 180 -31.15 -10.39 47.26
CA SER A 180 -31.98 -11.49 47.79
C SER A 180 -31.39 -12.08 49.08
N LEU A 181 -30.05 -12.21 49.16
CA LEU A 181 -29.38 -12.67 50.38
C LEU A 181 -29.58 -11.67 51.54
N ALA A 182 -29.47 -10.37 51.28
CA ALA A 182 -29.68 -9.33 52.28
C ALA A 182 -31.12 -9.37 52.82
N GLU A 183 -32.12 -9.44 51.94
CA GLU A 183 -33.54 -9.57 52.30
C GLU A 183 -33.77 -10.83 53.16
N MET A 184 -33.19 -11.97 52.77
CA MET A 184 -33.27 -13.21 53.56
C MET A 184 -32.55 -13.13 54.91
N THR A 185 -31.45 -12.38 55.02
CA THR A 185 -30.75 -12.20 56.30
C THR A 185 -31.52 -11.33 57.27
N GLU A 186 -32.14 -10.23 56.80
CA GLU A 186 -33.02 -9.38 57.62
C GLU A 186 -34.21 -10.17 58.13
N TYR A 187 -34.86 -10.94 57.25
CA TYR A 187 -35.96 -11.82 57.63
C TYR A 187 -35.54 -12.86 58.68
N ASN A 188 -34.34 -13.45 58.55
CA ASN A 188 -33.81 -14.39 59.54
C ASN A 188 -33.47 -13.71 60.88
N SER A 189 -32.99 -12.46 60.89
CA SER A 189 -32.76 -11.74 62.15
C SER A 189 -34.06 -11.41 62.86
N ASP A 190 -35.08 -10.96 62.12
CA ASP A 190 -36.40 -10.66 62.68
C ASP A 190 -37.05 -11.91 63.27
N LEU A 191 -36.97 -13.04 62.56
CA LEU A 191 -37.42 -14.34 63.04
C LEU A 191 -36.69 -14.77 64.33
N LYS A 192 -35.38 -14.55 64.45
CA LYS A 192 -34.62 -14.87 65.67
C LYS A 192 -35.09 -14.02 66.85
N ILE A 193 -35.29 -12.71 66.65
CA ILE A 193 -35.79 -11.81 67.71
C ILE A 193 -37.18 -12.27 68.18
N GLN A 194 -38.07 -12.64 67.25
CA GLN A 194 -39.39 -13.17 67.58
C GLN A 194 -39.30 -14.49 68.36
N LEU A 195 -38.40 -15.39 67.96
CA LEU A 195 -38.18 -16.68 68.61
C LEU A 195 -37.66 -16.50 70.04
N GLU A 196 -36.67 -15.62 70.25
CA GLU A 196 -36.15 -15.28 71.57
C GLU A 196 -37.22 -14.65 72.47
N GLY A 197 -38.06 -13.75 71.94
CA GLY A 197 -39.21 -13.18 72.65
C GLY A 197 -40.18 -14.26 73.13
N ALA A 198 -40.61 -15.14 72.23
CA ALA A 198 -41.50 -16.26 72.56
C ALA A 198 -40.89 -17.24 73.58
N GLN A 199 -39.57 -17.49 73.51
CA GLN A 199 -38.86 -18.32 74.49
C GLN A 199 -38.82 -17.69 75.88
N LYS A 200 -38.61 -16.37 75.98
CA LYS A 200 -38.64 -15.63 77.26
C LYS A 200 -40.02 -15.70 77.90
N GLU A 201 -41.08 -15.47 77.14
CA GLU A 201 -42.45 -15.58 77.64
C GLU A 201 -42.74 -16.98 78.17
N LEU A 202 -42.37 -18.01 77.41
CA LEU A 202 -42.56 -19.41 77.79
C LEU A 202 -41.77 -19.78 79.05
N PHE A 203 -40.54 -19.28 79.22
CA PHE A 203 -39.74 -19.52 80.43
C PHE A 203 -40.37 -18.86 81.67
N LEU A 204 -40.78 -17.61 81.55
CA LEU A 204 -41.45 -16.89 82.64
C LEU A 204 -42.76 -17.55 83.03
N GLU A 205 -43.58 -17.99 82.08
CA GLU A 205 -44.81 -18.73 82.37
C GLU A 205 -44.55 -20.03 83.12
N LYS A 206 -43.59 -20.84 82.68
CA LYS A 206 -43.24 -22.11 83.35
C LYS A 206 -42.80 -21.91 84.80
N LYS A 207 -42.01 -20.87 85.07
CA LYS A 207 -41.49 -20.62 86.43
C LYS A 207 -42.50 -19.91 87.34
N LEU A 208 -43.45 -19.16 86.78
CA LEU A 208 -44.45 -18.42 87.55
C LEU A 208 -45.68 -19.23 87.95
N ALA A 209 -45.91 -20.40 87.35
CA ALA A 209 -47.06 -21.26 87.63
C ALA A 209 -47.20 -21.76 89.10
N GLY A 210 -46.20 -21.49 89.96
CA GLY A 210 -46.19 -21.89 91.37
C GLY A 210 -46.13 -20.75 92.40
N PHE A 211 -46.22 -19.47 92.00
CA PHE A 211 -46.06 -18.31 92.89
C PHE A 211 -47.35 -17.49 93.08
N ASP A 212 -47.44 -16.79 94.23
CA ASP A 212 -48.53 -15.84 94.56
C ASP A 212 -48.60 -14.67 93.54
N GLU A 213 -49.79 -14.12 93.28
CA GLU A 213 -50.04 -13.12 92.22
C GLU A 213 -49.16 -11.86 92.36
N LYS A 214 -48.86 -11.46 93.59
CA LYS A 214 -47.98 -10.32 93.89
C LYS A 214 -46.52 -10.62 93.53
N LYS A 215 -46.05 -11.85 93.78
CA LYS A 215 -44.70 -12.32 93.41
C LYS A 215 -44.56 -12.40 91.89
N ALA A 216 -45.57 -12.93 91.20
CA ALA A 216 -45.55 -13.07 89.76
C ALA A 216 -45.51 -11.73 89.01
N LYS A 217 -46.27 -10.73 89.46
CA LYS A 217 -46.24 -9.37 88.88
C LYS A 217 -44.89 -8.68 89.07
N PHE A 218 -44.26 -8.86 90.24
CA PHE A 218 -42.92 -8.30 90.50
C PHE A 218 -41.87 -8.89 89.56
N VAL A 219 -41.85 -10.22 89.44
CA VAL A 219 -40.92 -10.95 88.58
C VAL A 219 -41.12 -10.61 87.09
N ARG A 220 -42.37 -10.51 86.61
CA ARG A 220 -42.65 -10.06 85.23
C ARG A 220 -42.14 -8.64 84.96
N LYS A 221 -42.31 -7.72 85.91
CA LYS A 221 -41.81 -6.34 85.76
C LYS A 221 -40.29 -6.26 85.78
N THR A 222 -39.61 -7.08 86.57
CA THR A 222 -38.15 -7.06 86.65
C THR A 222 -37.47 -7.65 85.41
N PHE A 223 -38.17 -8.49 84.65
CA PHE A 223 -37.60 -9.25 83.53
C PHE A 223 -38.13 -8.85 82.14
N ALA A 224 -38.98 -7.84 82.03
CA ALA A 224 -39.55 -7.39 80.74
C ALA A 224 -38.48 -6.99 79.70
N ASP A 225 -37.42 -6.30 80.14
CA ASP A 225 -36.40 -5.75 79.23
C ASP A 225 -35.10 -6.57 79.22
N LYS A 226 -35.10 -7.80 79.76
CA LYS A 226 -33.87 -8.58 79.99
C LYS A 226 -33.77 -9.80 79.07
N GLU A 227 -32.54 -10.25 78.85
CA GLU A 227 -32.24 -11.41 77.99
C GLU A 227 -32.56 -12.74 78.67
N LEU A 228 -32.84 -13.78 77.89
CA LEU A 228 -33.25 -15.09 78.40
C LEU A 228 -32.19 -15.68 79.36
N ALA A 229 -30.91 -15.59 78.99
CA ALA A 229 -29.80 -16.03 79.83
C ALA A 229 -29.74 -15.28 81.17
N PHE A 230 -29.97 -13.95 81.15
CA PHE A 230 -30.02 -13.15 82.38
C PHE A 230 -31.21 -13.52 83.26
N ILE A 231 -32.36 -13.82 82.64
CA ILE A 231 -33.56 -14.26 83.35
C ILE A 231 -33.27 -15.59 84.05
N GLU A 232 -32.65 -16.56 83.38
CA GLU A 232 -32.31 -17.87 83.96
C GLU A 232 -31.41 -17.76 85.19
N GLU A 233 -30.32 -17.00 85.10
CA GLU A 233 -29.34 -16.89 86.18
C GLU A 233 -29.87 -16.09 87.39
N ASN A 234 -30.65 -15.04 87.14
CA ASN A 234 -31.06 -14.11 88.18
C ASN A 234 -32.47 -14.37 88.71
N PHE A 235 -33.19 -15.35 88.17
CA PHE A 235 -34.55 -15.68 88.61
C PHE A 235 -34.59 -15.96 90.11
N ASP A 236 -33.76 -16.91 90.58
CA ASP A 236 -33.75 -17.36 91.98
C ASP A 236 -33.27 -16.24 92.92
N TYR A 237 -32.36 -15.39 92.45
CA TYR A 237 -31.93 -14.21 93.21
C TYR A 237 -33.06 -13.18 93.37
N THR A 238 -33.84 -12.90 92.33
CA THR A 238 -34.97 -11.95 92.44
C THR A 238 -36.08 -12.46 93.35
N VAL A 239 -36.32 -13.78 93.37
CA VAL A 239 -37.30 -14.41 94.27
C VAL A 239 -36.83 -14.29 95.72
N THR A 240 -35.58 -14.65 96.02
CA THR A 240 -35.03 -14.53 97.38
C THR A 240 -34.96 -13.09 97.87
N MET A 241 -34.65 -12.12 96.98
CA MET A 241 -34.69 -10.71 97.34
C MET A 241 -36.11 -10.19 97.60
N PHE A 242 -37.12 -10.70 96.88
CA PHE A 242 -38.51 -10.39 97.19
C PHE A 242 -38.88 -10.93 98.58
N ASP A 243 -38.54 -12.18 98.87
CA ASP A 243 -38.85 -12.82 100.16
C ASP A 243 -38.17 -12.07 101.32
N LYS A 244 -36.88 -11.73 101.19
CA LYS A 244 -36.16 -10.89 102.17
C LYS A 244 -36.83 -9.54 102.39
N LYS A 245 -37.24 -8.83 101.33
CA LYS A 245 -37.95 -7.56 101.46
C LYS A 245 -39.30 -7.71 102.16
N THR A 246 -40.02 -8.81 101.92
CA THR A 246 -41.26 -9.07 102.65
C THR A 246 -41.02 -9.41 104.11
N GLU A 247 -39.95 -10.11 104.44
CA GLU A 247 -39.54 -10.37 105.83
C GLU A 247 -39.09 -9.11 106.56
N GLU A 248 -38.30 -8.25 105.91
CA GLU A 248 -37.89 -6.95 106.44
C GLU A 248 -39.11 -6.05 106.68
N ALA A 249 -40.08 -6.01 105.75
CA ALA A 249 -41.33 -5.29 105.95
C ALA A 249 -42.13 -5.83 107.15
N LEU A 250 -42.12 -7.15 107.38
CA LEU A 250 -42.73 -7.76 108.57
C LEU A 250 -41.95 -7.48 109.86
N GLN A 251 -40.63 -7.34 109.80
CA GLN A 251 -39.80 -6.97 110.95
C GLN A 251 -40.00 -5.51 111.34
N VAL A 252 -40.06 -4.59 110.37
CA VAL A 252 -40.38 -3.17 110.63
C VAL A 252 -41.76 -3.05 111.29
N LEU A 253 -42.77 -3.78 110.79
CA LEU A 253 -44.10 -3.81 111.43
C LEU A 253 -44.06 -4.35 112.87
N LYS A 254 -43.20 -5.34 113.18
CA LYS A 254 -43.01 -5.84 114.55
C LYS A 254 -42.26 -4.86 115.45
N GLU A 255 -41.28 -4.13 114.92
CA GLU A 255 -40.54 -3.11 115.65
C GLU A 255 -41.40 -1.88 115.97
N GLU A 256 -42.28 -1.48 115.04
CA GLU A 256 -43.30 -0.46 115.29
C GLU A 256 -44.27 -0.92 116.41
N ALA A 257 -44.71 -2.18 116.39
CA ALA A 257 -45.58 -2.73 117.42
C ALA A 257 -44.92 -2.84 118.82
N THR A 258 -43.59 -3.01 118.92
CA THR A 258 -42.89 -3.07 120.22
C THR A 258 -42.57 -1.69 120.82
N LYS A 259 -42.58 -0.63 120.02
CA LYS A 259 -42.43 0.76 120.50
C LYS A 259 -43.71 1.32 121.13
N GLU A 260 -44.88 0.78 120.80
CA GLU A 260 -46.16 1.20 121.41
C GLU A 260 -46.38 0.68 122.85
N CYS A 261 -45.67 -0.36 123.32
CA CYS A 261 -45.98 -1.02 124.60
C CYS A 261 -45.25 -0.51 125.87
N LYS A 262 -44.46 0.58 125.85
CA LYS A 262 -43.67 1.05 127.02
C LYS A 262 -43.89 2.50 127.47
N ALA A 263 -45.08 3.06 127.30
CA ALA A 263 -45.43 4.37 127.85
C ALA A 263 -46.86 4.40 128.42
N GLN A 264 -47.04 4.02 129.69
CA GLN A 264 -48.22 4.39 130.51
C GLN A 264 -48.01 4.03 132.01
N GLU A 265 -47.61 5.02 132.83
CA GLU A 265 -47.73 5.17 134.31
C GLU A 265 -47.11 6.56 134.67
N ALA A 266 -47.83 7.69 134.58
CA ALA A 266 -48.78 8.34 135.51
C ALA A 266 -48.17 9.36 136.51
N GLU A 267 -48.26 10.67 136.23
CA GLU A 267 -48.63 11.76 137.17
C GLU A 267 -49.10 13.03 136.39
N VAL A 268 -50.00 13.81 136.98
CA VAL A 268 -50.99 14.74 136.39
C VAL A 268 -50.70 16.20 136.74
N VAL A 269 -50.81 17.17 135.81
CA VAL A 269 -51.25 18.58 136.06
C VAL A 269 -51.81 19.25 134.76
N VAL A 270 -53.13 19.46 134.76
CA VAL A 270 -53.93 20.69 134.42
C VAL A 270 -53.89 21.35 133.02
N GLU A 271 -55.10 21.37 132.43
CA GLU A 271 -55.81 22.37 131.59
C GLU A 271 -55.44 22.74 130.14
N GLU A 272 -56.49 22.63 129.33
CA GLU A 272 -56.99 23.55 128.28
C GLU A 272 -56.44 23.51 126.84
N SER A 273 -57.40 23.19 125.94
CA SER A 273 -57.60 23.68 124.57
C SER A 273 -56.61 23.20 123.49
N SER A 274 -57.01 22.78 122.28
CA SER A 274 -58.26 22.91 121.55
C SER A 274 -58.37 21.86 120.44
N SER A 275 -59.63 21.53 120.14
CA SER A 275 -60.17 20.86 118.96
C SER A 275 -59.59 21.44 117.64
N THR A 276 -59.37 20.65 116.59
CA THR A 276 -60.46 20.19 115.70
C THR A 276 -59.96 19.18 114.65
N PRO A 277 -60.68 18.07 114.47
CA PRO A 277 -60.79 17.39 113.18
C PRO A 277 -62.24 17.47 112.71
N LYS A 278 -62.57 18.02 111.53
CA LYS A 278 -63.90 17.77 110.95
C LYS A 278 -63.86 17.59 109.45
N SER A 279 -64.28 16.38 109.08
CA SER A 279 -64.71 15.97 107.77
C SER A 279 -65.83 16.84 107.22
N ALA A 280 -65.92 16.84 105.90
CA ALA A 280 -67.07 17.29 105.14
C ALA A 280 -68.34 16.53 105.57
N THR A 281 -69.47 17.16 105.28
CA THR A 281 -70.85 16.64 105.37
C THR A 281 -71.49 16.63 106.75
N GLU A 282 -71.25 17.71 107.48
CA GLU A 282 -72.16 18.31 108.45
C GLU A 282 -72.06 19.83 108.18
N LEU A 283 -73.08 20.62 107.88
CA LEU A 283 -74.52 20.51 108.00
C LEU A 283 -75.13 21.60 107.09
N TYR A 284 -75.06 21.44 105.77
CA TYR A 284 -76.12 22.05 104.97
C TYR A 284 -77.40 21.38 105.44
N ALA A 285 -78.31 22.13 106.03
CA ALA A 285 -79.69 21.66 106.10
C ALA A 285 -79.98 20.40 106.94
N ALA A 286 -79.21 20.11 108.00
CA ALA A 286 -79.85 19.70 109.29
C ALA A 286 -80.00 20.90 110.26
N GLU A 287 -79.62 22.09 109.77
CA GLU A 287 -80.59 23.18 109.57
C GLU A 287 -81.99 22.62 109.25
N LEU A 288 -82.99 23.33 109.73
CA LEU A 288 -84.40 23.00 109.54
C LEU A 288 -84.87 21.84 110.42
N ALA A 289 -84.54 21.96 111.71
CA ALA A 289 -85.62 22.12 112.68
C ALA A 289 -86.61 20.94 112.75
N ALA A 290 -86.10 19.72 112.55
CA ALA A 290 -86.60 18.51 113.17
C ALA A 290 -85.91 18.43 114.55
N MET A 291 -86.40 19.12 115.58
CA MET A 291 -87.80 19.42 115.83
C MET A 291 -87.91 20.78 116.53
N ARG A 292 -88.77 21.63 115.97
CA ARG A 292 -89.59 22.61 116.71
C ARG A 292 -89.82 22.20 118.18
N LEU A 293 -89.13 22.85 119.12
CA LEU A 293 -89.63 23.60 120.29
C LEU A 293 -88.44 24.12 121.09
#